data_AF-A0A2D0I811-F1
#
_entry.id   AF-A0A2D0I811-F1
#
_cell.length_a   1.000
_cell.length_b   1.000
_cell.length_c   1.000
_cell.angle_alpha   90.00
_cell.angle_beta   90.00
_cell.angle_gamma   90.00
#
_symmetry.space_group_name_H-M   'P 1'
#
loop_
_entity.id
_entity.type
_entity.pdbx_description
1 polymer ?
#
loop_
_entity_poly.entity_id
_entity_poly.type
_entity_poly.pdbx_seq_one_letter_code
_entity_poly.pdbx_strand_id
1 'polypeptide(L)'
;MPSKPAKLRVIWLQGITCNGNNHSFLNDSSLGNLLETIEFIHHPLLPCKKTLKELVKKLPQSDILIFEGAYKADFERAGMPMELLLLTLAYKTKHIIALGSCASFGGIFKENDPQNIRGILFDKEEEHGLLKDYREKVITLSGCPTHPKWLSFVIDMIVQGKNIVLDEYRRPKELYGYLVHNGCLRNEYFEWKVDSEHFGTKEGCLFYAQGCQGPFTHGSCNKILWNDVSSKTRIGMPCVGCTEPSFPKKDLFSTKTYMSIPAEMPLGVPKRSYLALAGAAKSFHIKRLEGKLIDDNA
;
A
#
# COMPACT_ATOMS: atom_id res chain seq x y z
N MET A 1 -3.92 41.59 1.24
CA MET A 1 -3.51 40.19 1.00
C MET A 1 -4.64 39.30 1.50
N PRO A 2 -5.22 38.40 0.69
CA PRO A 2 -6.19 37.44 1.23
C PRO A 2 -5.50 36.61 2.31
N SER A 3 -6.12 36.49 3.48
CA SER A 3 -5.61 35.68 4.59
C SER A 3 -5.38 34.25 4.11
N LYS A 4 -4.18 33.70 4.32
CA LYS A 4 -3.92 32.28 4.04
C LYS A 4 -4.99 31.44 4.78
N PRO A 5 -5.62 30.45 4.11
CA PRO A 5 -6.59 29.58 4.76
C PRO A 5 -5.94 28.88 5.97
N ALA A 6 -6.74 28.62 7.01
CA ALA A 6 -6.26 27.94 8.20
C ALA A 6 -5.74 26.54 7.85
N LYS A 7 -4.53 26.22 8.34
CA LYS A 7 -3.90 24.92 8.10
C LYS A 7 -4.65 23.80 8.83
N LEU A 8 -4.79 22.64 8.20
CA LEU A 8 -5.34 21.45 8.87
C LEU A 8 -4.35 20.94 9.92
N ARG A 9 -4.86 20.58 11.10
CA ARG A 9 -4.04 20.12 12.21
C ARG A 9 -3.90 18.61 12.17
N VAL A 10 -2.66 18.13 12.08
CA VAL A 10 -2.34 16.71 11.87
C VAL A 10 -1.58 16.14 13.06
N ILE A 11 -1.95 14.94 13.49
CA ILE A 11 -1.19 14.11 14.43
C ILE A 11 -0.74 12.86 13.69
N TRP A 12 0.56 12.56 13.70
CA TRP A 12 1.10 11.31 13.20
C TRP A 12 1.52 10.42 14.37
N LEU A 13 0.77 9.36 14.61
CA LEU A 13 1.01 8.39 15.68
C LEU A 13 1.63 7.10 15.12
N GLN A 14 2.62 6.56 15.82
CA GLN A 14 3.28 5.32 15.43
C GLN A 14 2.85 4.15 16.32
N GLY A 15 2.30 3.10 15.73
CA GLY A 15 2.17 1.76 16.31
C GLY A 15 3.48 0.98 16.23
N ILE A 16 3.40 -0.33 15.98
CA ILE A 16 4.55 -1.19 15.69
C ILE A 16 4.97 -0.96 14.23
N THR A 17 6.06 -0.22 14.01
CA THR A 17 6.46 0.24 12.68
C THR A 17 7.97 0.13 12.44
N CYS A 18 8.35 -0.01 11.17
CA CYS A 18 9.73 0.11 10.68
C CYS A 18 10.08 1.53 10.20
N ASN A 19 9.18 2.51 10.37
CA ASN A 19 9.28 3.89 9.86
C ASN A 19 9.34 4.02 8.32
N GLY A 20 9.10 2.94 7.58
CA GLY A 20 9.15 2.96 6.12
C GLY A 20 8.16 3.94 5.49
N ASN A 21 6.97 4.13 6.08
CA ASN A 21 6.00 5.11 5.54
C ASN A 21 6.46 6.55 5.80
N ASN A 22 7.10 6.79 6.95
CA ASN A 22 7.76 8.06 7.24
C ASN A 22 8.84 8.38 6.18
N HIS A 23 9.75 7.46 5.90
CA HIS A 23 10.77 7.63 4.85
C HIS A 23 10.15 7.81 3.46
N SER A 24 9.08 7.08 3.16
CA SER A 24 8.34 7.21 1.91
C SER A 24 7.77 8.63 1.76
N PHE A 25 7.10 9.14 2.78
CA PHE A 25 6.54 10.49 2.83
C PHE A 25 7.60 11.58 2.64
N LEU A 26 8.79 11.42 3.23
CA LEU A 26 9.88 12.37 3.06
C LEU A 26 10.46 12.40 1.63
N ASN A 27 10.19 11.38 0.80
CA ASN A 27 10.55 11.36 -0.62
C ASN A 27 9.47 11.97 -1.53
N ASP A 28 8.39 12.52 -0.98
CA ASP A 28 7.39 13.20 -1.80
C ASP A 28 7.95 14.52 -2.37
N SER A 29 8.05 14.61 -3.70
CA SER A 29 8.48 15.82 -4.39
C SER A 29 7.55 17.01 -4.15
N SER A 30 6.31 16.77 -3.72
CA SER A 30 5.31 17.79 -3.37
C SER A 30 5.26 18.15 -1.88
N LEU A 31 6.12 17.56 -1.04
CA LEU A 31 6.08 17.72 0.42
C LEU A 31 6.09 19.19 0.86
N GLY A 32 6.90 20.04 0.21
CA GLY A 32 6.96 21.47 0.51
C GLY A 32 5.59 22.16 0.39
N ASN A 33 4.87 21.89 -0.70
CA ASN A 33 3.54 22.45 -0.95
C ASN A 33 2.52 21.90 0.05
N LEU A 34 2.60 20.60 0.36
CA LEU A 34 1.71 19.97 1.32
C LEU A 34 1.84 20.62 2.70
N LEU A 35 3.07 20.87 3.17
CA LEU A 35 3.35 21.54 4.46
C LEU A 35 2.86 23.00 4.52
N GLU A 36 2.49 23.61 3.40
CA GLU A 36 1.80 24.90 3.40
C GLU A 36 0.33 24.79 3.82
N THR A 37 -0.29 23.63 3.60
CA THR A 37 -1.72 23.38 3.86
C THR A 37 -1.99 22.69 5.19
N ILE A 38 -0.98 22.02 5.77
CA ILE A 38 -1.10 21.30 7.04
C ILE A 38 -0.11 21.80 8.10
N GLU A 39 -0.49 21.62 9.36
CA GLU A 39 0.37 21.82 10.52
C GLU A 39 0.41 20.53 11.35
N PHE A 40 1.61 19.94 11.48
CA PHE A 40 1.81 18.82 12.39
C PHE A 40 1.85 19.34 13.83
N ILE A 41 0.87 18.91 14.64
CA ILE A 41 0.94 19.05 16.10
C ILE A 41 2.06 18.16 16.62
N HIS A 42 2.13 16.94 16.06
CA HIS A 42 3.15 15.95 16.35
C HIS A 42 3.46 15.13 15.09
N HIS A 43 4.74 14.95 14.83
CA HIS A 43 5.30 14.05 13.85
C HIS A 43 6.53 13.36 14.46
N PRO A 44 6.76 12.06 14.21
CA PRO A 44 7.85 11.33 14.87
C PRO A 44 9.25 11.78 14.45
N LEU A 45 9.42 12.22 13.19
CA LEU A 45 10.74 12.58 12.63
C LEU A 45 10.90 14.07 12.30
N LEU A 46 9.82 14.83 12.19
CA LEU A 46 9.88 16.23 11.77
C LEU A 46 9.85 17.13 13.01
N PRO A 47 10.57 18.26 13.02
CA PRO A 47 10.48 19.23 14.12
C PRO A 47 9.04 19.70 14.32
N CYS A 48 8.52 19.53 15.53
CA CYS A 48 7.15 19.87 15.89
C CYS A 48 7.09 20.63 17.22
N LYS A 49 6.00 21.38 17.44
CA LYS A 49 5.78 22.14 18.68
C LYS A 49 5.67 21.25 19.92
N LYS A 50 5.23 20.00 19.75
CA LYS A 50 5.02 19.05 20.85
C LYS A 50 5.64 17.70 20.52
N THR A 51 6.39 17.19 21.48
CA THR A 51 6.79 15.80 21.53
C THR A 51 5.58 14.91 21.87
N LEU A 52 5.68 13.61 21.59
CA LEU A 52 4.62 12.67 21.97
C LEU A 52 4.38 12.67 23.48
N LYS A 53 5.45 12.77 24.29
CA LYS A 53 5.39 12.85 25.75
C LYS A 53 4.61 14.06 26.26
N GLU A 54 4.68 15.19 25.56
CA GLU A 54 3.90 16.39 25.91
C GLU A 54 2.45 16.28 25.41
N LEU A 55 2.25 15.64 24.26
CA LEU A 55 0.93 15.44 23.67
C LEU A 55 0.04 14.54 24.54
N VAL A 56 0.59 13.45 25.11
CA VAL A 56 -0.17 12.52 25.97
C VAL A 56 -0.64 13.14 27.29
N LYS A 57 0.01 14.21 27.79
CA LYS A 57 -0.45 14.94 28.99
C LYS A 57 -1.83 15.58 28.77
N LYS A 58 -2.12 16.02 27.54
CA LYS A 58 -3.41 16.59 27.15
C LYS A 58 -3.63 16.38 25.66
N LEU A 59 -4.27 15.26 25.32
CA LEU A 59 -4.55 14.88 23.92
C LEU A 59 -5.46 15.93 23.25
N PRO A 60 -4.97 16.65 22.22
CA PRO A 60 -5.71 17.72 21.57
C PRO A 60 -6.70 17.18 20.53
N GLN A 61 -7.59 18.03 20.06
CA GLN A 61 -8.33 17.79 18.82
C GLN A 61 -7.41 18.00 17.60
N SER A 62 -7.71 17.27 16.53
CA SER A 62 -7.03 17.33 15.23
C SER A 62 -8.03 17.16 14.09
N ASP A 63 -7.67 17.64 12.91
CA ASP A 63 -8.44 17.39 11.69
C ASP A 63 -8.10 16.00 11.12
N ILE A 64 -6.82 15.62 11.16
CA ILE A 64 -6.33 14.34 10.65
C ILE A 64 -5.46 13.63 11.69
N LEU A 65 -5.72 12.33 11.88
CA LEU A 65 -4.88 11.41 12.65
C LEU A 65 -4.30 10.40 11.66
N ILE A 66 -3.00 10.44 11.43
CA ILE A 66 -2.28 9.43 10.67
C ILE A 66 -1.78 8.39 11.67
N PHE A 67 -2.18 7.13 11.49
CA PHE A 67 -1.67 6.02 12.27
C PHE A 67 -0.78 5.14 11.39
N GLU A 68 0.50 5.06 11.72
CA GLU A 68 1.48 4.24 11.00
C GLU A 68 1.87 3.01 11.82
N GLY A 69 1.89 1.84 11.19
CA GLY A 69 2.33 0.59 11.82
C GLY A 69 1.19 -0.27 12.33
N ALA A 70 1.49 -1.47 12.80
CA ALA A 70 0.48 -2.39 13.30
C ALA A 70 0.00 -2.00 14.70
N TYR A 71 -1.24 -2.35 15.00
CA TYR A 71 -1.87 -2.16 16.31
C TYR A 71 -1.68 -3.40 17.19
N LYS A 72 -1.35 -3.16 18.45
CA LYS A 72 -1.41 -4.13 19.56
C LYS A 72 -1.84 -3.36 20.81
N ALA A 73 -2.81 -3.88 21.56
CA ALA A 73 -3.51 -3.11 22.61
C ALA A 73 -2.58 -2.59 23.73
N ASP A 74 -1.70 -3.47 24.21
CA ASP A 74 -0.75 -3.24 25.30
C ASP A 74 0.56 -2.56 24.84
N PHE A 75 0.74 -2.29 23.55
CA PHE A 75 1.93 -1.60 23.07
C PHE A 75 1.95 -0.16 23.59
N GLU A 76 2.99 0.22 24.32
CA GLU A 76 3.04 1.54 24.94
C GLU A 76 3.74 2.59 24.06
N ARG A 77 3.17 3.80 24.05
CA ARG A 77 3.82 4.99 23.53
C ARG A 77 3.74 6.12 24.54
N ALA A 78 4.90 6.65 24.92
CA ALA A 78 5.02 7.73 25.90
C ALA A 78 4.31 7.44 27.24
N GLY A 79 4.33 6.18 27.69
CA GLY A 79 3.73 5.73 28.96
C GLY A 79 2.21 5.56 28.92
N MET A 80 1.61 5.46 27.74
CA MET A 80 0.18 5.16 27.56
C MET A 80 -0.01 3.92 26.69
N PRO A 81 -0.89 2.98 27.06
CA PRO A 81 -1.28 1.86 26.20
C PRO A 81 -1.89 2.34 24.89
N MET A 82 -1.56 1.67 23.78
CA MET A 82 -2.00 2.07 22.44
C MET A 82 -3.51 2.11 22.32
N GLU A 83 -4.22 1.16 22.94
CA GLU A 83 -5.69 1.12 22.91
C GLU A 83 -6.31 2.42 23.41
N LEU A 84 -5.93 2.86 24.61
CA LEU A 84 -6.42 4.09 25.23
C LEU A 84 -6.03 5.32 24.41
N LEU A 85 -4.76 5.38 23.97
CA LEU A 85 -4.23 6.50 23.20
C LEU A 85 -4.97 6.66 21.87
N LEU A 86 -5.10 5.57 21.11
CA LEU A 86 -5.70 5.57 19.79
C LEU A 86 -7.21 5.86 19.85
N LEU A 87 -7.96 5.25 20.79
CA LEU A 87 -9.39 5.53 20.98
C LEU A 87 -9.63 7.00 21.35
N THR A 88 -8.82 7.56 22.26
CA THR A 88 -8.98 8.95 22.68
C THR A 88 -8.71 9.93 21.54
N LEU A 89 -7.71 9.65 20.71
CA LEU A 89 -7.41 10.47 19.53
C LEU A 89 -8.45 10.29 18.42
N ALA A 90 -8.93 9.07 18.18
CA ALA A 90 -9.98 8.77 17.20
C ALA A 90 -11.30 9.49 17.52
N TYR A 91 -11.66 9.57 18.81
CA TYR A 91 -12.81 10.35 19.27
C TYR A 91 -12.66 11.83 18.93
N LYS A 92 -11.46 12.40 19.14
CA LYS A 92 -11.16 13.84 18.99
C LYS A 92 -10.76 14.27 17.58
N THR A 93 -10.82 13.37 16.60
CA THR A 93 -10.37 13.63 15.23
C THR A 93 -11.51 13.46 14.21
N LYS A 94 -11.44 14.21 13.11
CA LYS A 94 -12.40 14.14 11.99
C LYS A 94 -12.07 13.00 11.02
N HIS A 95 -10.83 12.92 10.54
CA HIS A 95 -10.37 11.88 9.62
C HIS A 95 -9.20 11.07 10.21
N ILE A 96 -9.20 9.76 9.98
CA ILE A 96 -8.16 8.85 10.45
C ILE A 96 -7.57 8.16 9.23
N ILE A 97 -6.25 8.19 9.06
CA ILE A 97 -5.57 7.51 7.95
C ILE A 97 -4.79 6.32 8.52
N ALA A 98 -5.19 5.10 8.13
CA ALA A 98 -4.43 3.89 8.40
C ALA A 98 -3.29 3.80 7.36
N LEU A 99 -2.07 4.13 7.75
CA LEU A 99 -0.95 4.28 6.84
C LEU A 99 -0.03 3.04 6.84
N GLY A 100 0.02 2.39 5.68
CA GLY A 100 0.77 1.17 5.42
C GLY A 100 -0.04 -0.08 5.72
N SER A 101 0.39 -1.21 5.16
CA SER A 101 -0.30 -2.50 5.30
C SER A 101 -0.33 -2.99 6.74
N CYS A 102 0.64 -2.58 7.55
CA CYS A 102 0.65 -2.86 8.99
C CYS A 102 -0.55 -2.18 9.69
N ALA A 103 -0.79 -0.89 9.43
CA ALA A 103 -1.94 -0.17 9.99
C ALA A 103 -3.27 -0.62 9.37
N SER A 104 -3.23 -1.02 8.10
CA SER A 104 -4.41 -1.44 7.35
C SER A 104 -4.92 -2.81 7.81
N PHE A 105 -4.04 -3.80 7.82
CA PHE A 105 -4.38 -5.24 7.91
C PHE A 105 -3.53 -6.02 8.93
N GLY A 106 -2.60 -5.38 9.62
CA GLY A 106 -1.60 -6.01 10.51
C GLY A 106 -0.25 -6.22 9.84
N GLY A 107 -0.24 -6.53 8.53
CA GLY A 107 0.96 -6.61 7.69
C GLY A 107 2.03 -7.57 8.23
N ILE A 108 3.30 -7.29 7.93
CA ILE A 108 4.43 -8.18 8.29
C ILE A 108 4.56 -8.42 9.81
N PHE A 109 4.21 -7.42 10.63
CA PHE A 109 4.32 -7.54 12.10
C PHE A 109 3.27 -8.48 12.70
N LYS A 110 2.14 -8.70 12.01
CA LYS A 110 1.12 -9.65 12.45
C LYS A 110 1.68 -11.06 12.58
N GLU A 111 2.60 -11.46 11.71
CA GLU A 111 3.17 -12.81 11.72
C GLU A 111 3.97 -13.12 13.01
N ASN A 112 4.39 -12.09 13.75
CA ASN A 112 5.06 -12.27 15.04
C ASN A 112 4.11 -12.62 16.18
N ASP A 113 2.87 -12.10 16.16
CA ASP A 113 1.84 -12.38 17.15
C ASP A 113 0.46 -12.31 16.49
N PRO A 114 0.05 -13.38 15.77
CA PRO A 114 -1.15 -13.35 14.92
C PRO A 114 -2.46 -13.19 15.70
N GLN A 115 -2.46 -13.39 17.02
CA GLN A 115 -3.66 -13.26 17.83
C GLN A 115 -3.87 -11.83 18.32
N ASN A 116 -2.79 -11.09 18.58
CA ASN A 116 -2.90 -9.76 19.21
C ASN A 116 -2.50 -8.60 18.30
N ILE A 117 -1.74 -8.85 17.24
CA ILE A 117 -1.33 -7.82 16.26
C ILE A 117 -2.30 -7.83 15.08
N ARG A 118 -2.83 -6.65 14.76
CA ARG A 118 -3.80 -6.42 13.67
C ARG A 118 -3.68 -4.99 13.11
N GLY A 119 -4.44 -4.68 12.07
CA GLY A 119 -4.65 -3.30 11.63
C GLY A 119 -5.62 -2.56 12.55
N ILE A 120 -5.74 -1.25 12.37
CA ILE A 120 -6.63 -0.43 13.21
C ILE A 120 -8.10 -0.62 12.88
N LEU A 121 -8.42 -1.01 11.65
CA LEU A 121 -9.79 -1.30 11.20
C LEU A 121 -9.98 -2.75 10.77
N PHE A 122 -9.00 -3.34 10.11
CA PHE A 122 -9.06 -4.72 9.65
C PHE A 122 -8.00 -5.59 10.34
N ASP A 123 -8.35 -6.86 10.53
CA ASP A 123 -7.43 -7.95 10.79
C ASP A 123 -7.41 -8.87 9.58
N LYS A 124 -6.36 -8.76 8.76
CA LYS A 124 -6.36 -9.30 7.39
C LYS A 124 -7.63 -8.86 6.65
N GLU A 125 -8.42 -9.79 6.13
CA GLU A 125 -9.66 -9.50 5.40
C GLU A 125 -10.84 -9.13 6.32
N GLU A 126 -10.77 -9.43 7.61
CA GLU A 126 -11.89 -9.26 8.54
C GLU A 126 -11.93 -7.86 9.15
N GLU A 127 -13.11 -7.22 9.20
CA GLU A 127 -13.29 -5.91 9.84
C GLU A 127 -13.39 -6.05 11.38
N HIS A 128 -12.30 -6.50 11.99
CA HIS A 128 -12.18 -6.78 13.43
C HIS A 128 -11.14 -5.90 14.14
N GLY A 129 -10.82 -4.72 13.59
CA GLY A 129 -9.90 -3.77 14.21
C GLY A 129 -10.50 -2.99 15.38
N LEU A 130 -9.64 -2.29 16.13
CA LEU A 130 -10.04 -1.47 17.28
C LEU A 130 -11.04 -0.37 16.89
N LEU A 131 -10.89 0.21 15.71
CA LEU A 131 -11.62 1.39 15.25
C LEU A 131 -12.84 1.06 14.39
N LYS A 132 -13.41 -0.15 14.50
CA LYS A 132 -14.64 -0.53 13.79
C LYS A 132 -15.79 0.46 14.01
N ASP A 133 -15.95 0.99 15.22
CA ASP A 133 -17.01 1.96 15.54
C ASP A 133 -16.71 3.37 14.99
N TYR A 134 -15.48 3.59 14.53
CA TYR A 134 -15.03 4.82 13.86
C TYR A 134 -14.83 4.62 12.35
N ARG A 135 -15.32 3.51 11.78
CA ARG A 135 -15.14 3.12 10.37
C ARG A 135 -15.29 4.29 9.40
N GLU A 136 -16.33 5.10 9.55
CA GLU A 136 -16.63 6.19 8.63
C GLU A 136 -15.56 7.29 8.60
N LYS A 137 -14.76 7.42 9.66
CA LYS A 137 -13.62 8.33 9.72
C LYS A 137 -12.35 7.76 9.10
N VAL A 138 -12.25 6.43 8.95
CA VAL A 138 -10.99 5.74 8.59
C VAL A 138 -10.81 5.67 7.08
N ILE A 139 -9.67 6.12 6.57
CA ILE A 139 -9.23 5.92 5.19
C ILE A 139 -7.99 5.03 5.24
N THR A 140 -8.03 3.94 4.50
CA THR A 140 -6.94 2.95 4.46
C THR A 140 -6.01 3.27 3.30
N LEU A 141 -4.72 3.42 3.59
CA LEU A 141 -3.67 3.52 2.58
C LEU A 141 -2.69 2.38 2.78
N SER A 142 -2.99 1.21 2.21
CA SER A 142 -2.14 0.03 2.28
C SER A 142 -0.91 0.16 1.37
N GLY A 143 0.16 -0.56 1.72
CA GLY A 143 1.46 -0.55 1.07
C GLY A 143 2.61 -0.79 2.06
N CYS A 144 3.74 -1.34 1.60
CA CYS A 144 4.90 -1.62 2.46
C CYS A 144 6.22 -1.13 1.82
N PRO A 145 6.50 0.19 1.85
CA PRO A 145 5.65 1.25 2.42
C PRO A 145 4.55 1.74 1.46
N THR A 146 3.67 2.60 1.95
CA THR A 146 2.68 3.35 1.17
C THR A 146 3.37 4.35 0.26
N HIS A 147 2.92 4.51 -0.98
CA HIS A 147 3.48 5.50 -1.90
C HIS A 147 3.25 6.95 -1.38
N PRO A 148 4.25 7.85 -1.45
CA PRO A 148 4.11 9.21 -0.90
C PRO A 148 2.94 9.98 -1.51
N LYS A 149 2.84 9.98 -2.85
CA LYS A 149 1.76 10.64 -3.59
C LYS A 149 0.36 10.16 -3.22
N TRP A 150 0.20 8.95 -2.68
CA TRP A 150 -1.11 8.46 -2.21
C TRP A 150 -1.56 9.17 -0.95
N LEU A 151 -0.63 9.37 0.00
CA LEU A 151 -0.91 10.10 1.23
C LEU A 151 -1.18 11.58 0.92
N SER A 152 -0.34 12.21 0.09
CA SER A 152 -0.53 13.61 -0.32
C SER A 152 -1.85 13.80 -1.06
N PHE A 153 -2.23 12.89 -1.97
CA PHE A 153 -3.53 12.91 -2.63
C PHE A 153 -4.70 12.91 -1.62
N VAL A 154 -4.67 12.02 -0.62
CA VAL A 154 -5.75 11.95 0.38
C VAL A 154 -5.80 13.22 1.24
N ILE A 155 -4.64 13.73 1.68
CA ILE A 155 -4.60 14.96 2.47
C ILE A 155 -5.13 16.13 1.64
N ASP A 156 -4.72 16.27 0.37
CA ASP A 156 -5.20 17.33 -0.53
C ASP A 156 -6.70 17.24 -0.77
N MET A 157 -7.26 16.04 -0.92
CA MET A 157 -8.70 15.83 -1.03
C MET A 157 -9.45 16.29 0.22
N ILE A 158 -8.90 16.00 1.42
CA ILE A 158 -9.46 16.46 2.70
C ILE A 158 -9.36 17.98 2.82
N VAL A 159 -8.21 18.58 2.46
CA VAL A 159 -8.01 20.05 2.45
C VAL A 159 -9.02 20.75 1.56
N GLN A 160 -9.33 20.17 0.40
CA GLN A 160 -10.30 20.71 -0.54
C GLN A 160 -11.76 20.39 -0.18
N GLY A 161 -12.01 19.61 0.87
CA GLY A 161 -13.35 19.16 1.24
C GLY A 161 -14.02 18.28 0.17
N LYS A 162 -13.22 17.59 -0.65
CA LYS A 162 -13.73 16.73 -1.71
C LYS A 162 -14.10 15.35 -1.16
N ASN A 163 -15.17 14.77 -1.70
CA ASN A 163 -15.56 13.41 -1.38
C ASN A 163 -14.53 12.41 -1.93
N ILE A 164 -14.14 11.43 -1.13
CA ILE A 164 -13.21 10.35 -1.50
C ILE A 164 -14.02 9.06 -1.60
N VAL A 165 -14.09 8.45 -2.78
CA VAL A 165 -14.81 7.19 -2.96
C VAL A 165 -13.92 6.04 -2.52
N LEU A 166 -14.40 5.23 -1.58
CA LEU A 166 -13.63 4.14 -0.99
C LEU A 166 -14.12 2.77 -1.44
N ASP A 167 -13.22 1.80 -1.52
CA ASP A 167 -13.52 0.37 -1.73
C ASP A 167 -13.93 -0.34 -0.43
N GLU A 168 -14.15 -1.65 -0.49
CA GLU A 168 -14.53 -2.47 0.66
C GLU A 168 -13.52 -2.43 1.81
N TYR A 169 -12.23 -2.21 1.51
CA TYR A 169 -11.16 -2.07 2.50
C TYR A 169 -10.91 -0.62 2.92
N ARG A 170 -11.85 0.28 2.62
CA ARG A 170 -11.76 1.73 2.88
C ARG A 170 -10.58 2.40 2.15
N ARG A 171 -10.12 1.87 1.02
CA ARG A 171 -9.03 2.44 0.21
C ARG A 171 -9.58 3.35 -0.89
N PRO A 172 -8.96 4.51 -1.20
CA PRO A 172 -9.40 5.39 -2.30
C PRO A 172 -9.41 4.68 -3.66
N LYS A 173 -10.58 4.60 -4.32
CA LYS A 173 -10.72 3.89 -5.60
C LYS A 173 -9.88 4.50 -6.71
N GLU A 174 -9.61 5.80 -6.67
CA GLU A 174 -8.74 6.49 -7.62
C GLU A 174 -7.30 5.95 -7.58
N LEU A 175 -6.86 5.44 -6.42
CA LEU A 175 -5.50 4.94 -6.20
C LEU A 175 -5.42 3.41 -6.30
N TYR A 176 -6.46 2.70 -5.84
CA TYR A 176 -6.49 1.24 -5.70
C TYR A 176 -7.46 0.54 -6.67
N GLY A 177 -8.23 1.27 -7.48
CA GLY A 177 -9.21 0.68 -8.42
C GLY A 177 -8.60 -0.05 -9.62
N TYR A 178 -7.27 -0.04 -9.76
CA TYR A 178 -6.55 -0.78 -10.79
C TYR A 178 -5.72 -1.89 -10.16
N LEU A 179 -5.47 -2.96 -10.91
CA LEU A 179 -4.47 -3.94 -10.52
C LEU A 179 -3.07 -3.41 -10.87
N VAL A 180 -2.06 -3.82 -10.10
CA VAL A 180 -0.65 -3.52 -10.40
C VAL A 180 -0.26 -4.07 -11.78
N HIS A 181 -0.94 -5.12 -12.25
CA HIS A 181 -0.79 -5.61 -13.63
C HIS A 181 -1.19 -4.57 -14.69
N ASN A 182 -2.11 -3.64 -14.40
CA ASN A 182 -2.44 -2.55 -15.32
C ASN A 182 -1.27 -1.55 -15.42
N GLY A 183 -0.77 -1.33 -16.63
CA GLY A 183 0.40 -0.49 -16.89
C GLY A 183 1.75 -1.20 -16.71
N CYS A 184 1.75 -2.52 -16.44
CA CYS A 184 2.99 -3.28 -16.41
C CYS A 184 3.58 -3.40 -17.83
N LEU A 185 4.86 -3.05 -17.99
CA LEU A 185 5.58 -3.16 -19.26
C LEU A 185 5.70 -4.61 -19.77
N ARG A 186 5.43 -5.59 -18.90
CA ARG A 186 5.52 -7.03 -19.20
C ARG A 186 4.19 -7.66 -19.58
N ASN A 187 3.15 -6.87 -19.84
CA ASN A 187 1.82 -7.41 -20.15
C ASN A 187 1.83 -8.27 -21.41
N GLU A 188 2.56 -7.85 -22.44
CA GLU A 188 2.66 -8.64 -23.66
C GLU A 188 3.35 -10.00 -23.43
N TYR A 189 4.43 -10.04 -22.64
CA TYR A 189 5.03 -11.31 -22.23
C TYR A 189 4.05 -12.20 -21.45
N PHE A 190 3.22 -11.61 -20.58
CA PHE A 190 2.17 -12.34 -19.86
C PHE A 190 1.10 -12.91 -20.80
N GLU A 191 0.67 -12.14 -21.80
CA GLU A 191 -0.32 -12.55 -22.79
C GLU A 191 0.18 -13.76 -23.60
N TRP A 192 1.41 -13.68 -24.11
CA TRP A 192 2.04 -14.70 -24.95
C TRP A 192 2.73 -15.83 -24.20
N LYS A 193 2.63 -15.87 -22.87
CA LYS A 193 3.17 -16.94 -22.02
C LYS A 193 4.69 -17.09 -22.13
N VAL A 194 5.38 -16.00 -22.42
CA VAL A 194 6.84 -15.93 -22.41
C VAL A 194 7.27 -15.47 -21.03
N ASP A 195 7.98 -16.32 -20.31
CA ASP A 195 8.32 -16.11 -18.90
C ASP A 195 9.79 -15.75 -18.73
N SER A 196 10.11 -15.03 -17.67
CA SER A 196 11.47 -14.68 -17.32
C SER A 196 12.16 -15.83 -16.60
N GLU A 197 13.32 -16.22 -17.10
CA GLU A 197 14.14 -17.28 -16.52
C GLU A 197 14.80 -16.84 -15.20
N HIS A 198 15.09 -15.54 -15.06
CA HIS A 198 15.85 -15.00 -13.92
C HIS A 198 15.25 -13.70 -13.38
N PHE A 199 15.61 -13.35 -12.15
CA PHE A 199 15.35 -12.01 -11.60
C PHE A 199 16.26 -10.97 -12.25
N GLY A 200 15.82 -9.72 -12.26
CA GLY A 200 16.64 -8.58 -12.73
C GLY A 200 16.71 -8.40 -14.25
N THR A 201 16.27 -9.39 -15.04
CA THR A 201 16.11 -9.26 -16.50
C THR A 201 15.01 -8.24 -16.82
N LYS A 202 15.03 -7.64 -18.02
CA LYS A 202 13.96 -6.74 -18.48
C LYS A 202 12.86 -7.51 -19.24
N GLU A 203 13.25 -8.64 -19.80
CA GLU A 203 12.49 -9.55 -20.65
C GLU A 203 11.60 -10.49 -19.83
N GLY A 204 10.57 -11.01 -20.48
CA GLY A 204 9.74 -12.07 -19.95
C GLY A 204 8.75 -11.63 -18.87
N CYS A 205 7.72 -12.45 -18.66
CA CYS A 205 6.80 -12.30 -17.57
C CYS A 205 7.46 -12.71 -16.24
N LEU A 206 6.95 -12.21 -15.11
CA LEU A 206 7.39 -12.64 -13.78
C LEU A 206 6.32 -13.48 -13.06
N PHE A 207 5.23 -13.80 -13.75
CA PHE A 207 4.05 -14.39 -13.13
C PHE A 207 4.24 -15.88 -12.85
N TYR A 208 4.60 -16.68 -13.85
CA TYR A 208 4.52 -18.13 -13.73
C TYR A 208 5.69 -18.71 -12.94
N ALA A 209 6.93 -18.41 -13.32
CA ALA A 209 8.11 -18.90 -12.63
C ALA A 209 8.39 -18.11 -11.36
N GLN A 210 8.25 -16.78 -11.43
CA GLN A 210 8.72 -15.88 -10.37
C GLN A 210 7.63 -15.42 -9.38
N GLY A 211 6.39 -15.91 -9.49
CA GLY A 211 5.36 -15.72 -8.45
C GLY A 211 4.69 -14.35 -8.41
N CYS A 212 4.82 -13.51 -9.45
CA CYS A 212 4.33 -12.13 -9.42
C CYS A 212 2.84 -12.02 -9.07
N GLN A 213 2.54 -11.32 -7.97
CA GLN A 213 1.17 -11.09 -7.49
C GLN A 213 0.45 -9.94 -8.21
N GLY A 214 1.06 -9.33 -9.23
CA GLY A 214 0.53 -8.16 -9.93
C GLY A 214 -0.93 -8.31 -10.39
N PRO A 215 -1.34 -9.46 -10.94
CA PRO A 215 -2.73 -9.72 -11.35
C PRO A 215 -3.73 -9.96 -10.21
N PHE A 216 -3.28 -9.92 -8.96
CA PHE A 216 -4.09 -10.09 -7.75
C PHE A 216 -4.02 -8.87 -6.81
N THR A 217 -3.24 -7.86 -7.16
CA THR A 217 -2.86 -6.77 -6.25
C THR A 217 -3.45 -5.46 -6.72
N HIS A 218 -4.25 -4.80 -5.90
CA HIS A 218 -4.79 -3.47 -6.15
C HIS A 218 -3.73 -2.42 -5.87
N GLY A 219 -3.47 -1.54 -6.84
CA GLY A 219 -2.54 -0.44 -6.68
C GLY A 219 -2.08 0.15 -8.00
N SER A 220 -1.72 1.43 -7.96
CA SER A 220 -1.28 2.21 -9.11
C SER A 220 0.23 2.20 -9.33
N CYS A 221 0.98 1.26 -8.72
CA CYS A 221 2.45 1.23 -8.72
C CYS A 221 3.10 1.33 -10.11
N ASN A 222 2.47 0.75 -11.15
CA ASN A 222 2.96 0.79 -12.52
C ASN A 222 2.47 2.00 -13.34
N LYS A 223 1.49 2.76 -12.82
CA LYS A 223 0.98 4.00 -13.41
C LYS A 223 1.72 5.22 -12.89
N ILE A 224 1.88 5.33 -11.57
CA ILE A 224 2.49 6.52 -10.95
C ILE A 224 4.00 6.40 -10.78
N LEU A 225 4.52 5.18 -10.65
CA LEU A 225 5.93 4.85 -10.40
C LEU A 225 6.48 5.41 -9.08
N TRP A 226 7.43 4.67 -8.52
CA TRP A 226 8.21 5.08 -7.37
C TRP A 226 9.31 6.05 -7.80
N ASN A 227 9.45 7.14 -7.05
CA ASN A 227 10.42 8.21 -7.28
C ASN A 227 10.35 8.78 -8.70
N ASP A 228 9.17 8.72 -9.33
CA ASP A 228 8.93 9.14 -10.73
C ASP A 228 9.79 8.40 -11.78
N VAL A 229 10.40 7.27 -11.40
CA VAL A 229 11.36 6.54 -12.25
C VAL A 229 10.92 5.10 -12.51
N SER A 230 10.56 4.33 -11.49
CA SER A 230 10.47 2.86 -11.65
C SER A 230 9.43 2.16 -10.77
N SER A 231 9.31 0.85 -10.92
CA SER A 231 8.49 -0.05 -10.10
C SER A 231 9.19 -1.42 -10.03
N LYS A 232 8.77 -2.30 -9.11
CA LYS A 232 9.37 -3.64 -8.96
C LYS A 232 9.41 -4.41 -10.28
N THR A 233 8.30 -4.46 -11.01
CA THR A 233 8.22 -5.22 -12.27
C THR A 233 9.08 -4.62 -13.39
N ARG A 234 9.40 -3.32 -13.34
CA ARG A 234 10.30 -2.69 -14.33
C ARG A 234 11.76 -3.14 -14.15
N ILE A 235 12.16 -3.49 -12.93
CA ILE A 235 13.53 -3.91 -12.61
C ILE A 235 13.69 -5.44 -12.48
N GLY A 236 12.73 -6.22 -13.01
CA GLY A 236 12.84 -7.68 -12.93
C GLY A 236 12.52 -8.29 -11.57
N MET A 237 11.77 -7.58 -10.73
CA MET A 237 11.31 -8.07 -9.43
C MET A 237 9.78 -8.29 -9.43
N PRO A 238 9.27 -9.47 -9.06
CA PRO A 238 7.83 -9.71 -8.97
C PRO A 238 7.15 -8.76 -7.97
N CYS A 239 5.89 -8.41 -8.28
CA CYS A 239 5.01 -7.84 -7.28
C CYS A 239 4.79 -8.87 -6.16
N VAL A 240 4.84 -8.43 -4.91
CA VAL A 240 4.68 -9.30 -3.73
C VAL A 240 3.31 -9.14 -3.06
N GLY A 241 2.40 -8.38 -3.67
CA GLY A 241 1.04 -8.18 -3.14
C GLY A 241 0.96 -7.29 -1.92
N CYS A 242 1.95 -6.42 -1.69
CA CYS A 242 2.07 -5.71 -0.41
C CYS A 242 0.92 -4.77 -0.05
N THR A 243 -0.01 -4.46 -0.96
CA THR A 243 -1.20 -3.62 -0.70
C THR A 243 -2.47 -4.43 -0.38
N GLU A 244 -2.41 -5.76 -0.46
CA GLU A 244 -3.54 -6.64 -0.16
C GLU A 244 -3.50 -7.18 1.28
N PRO A 245 -4.65 -7.56 1.86
CA PRO A 245 -4.72 -8.15 3.19
C PRO A 245 -3.96 -9.49 3.31
N SER A 246 -3.85 -10.23 2.21
CA SER A 246 -3.12 -11.50 2.15
C SER A 246 -1.59 -11.36 2.28
N PHE A 247 -1.05 -10.14 2.32
CA PHE A 247 0.37 -9.90 2.50
C PHE A 247 0.79 -9.89 3.98
N PRO A 248 1.87 -10.60 4.36
CA PRO A 248 2.76 -11.40 3.52
C PRO A 248 2.22 -12.81 3.18
N LYS A 249 2.49 -13.28 1.97
CA LYS A 249 2.27 -14.69 1.59
C LYS A 249 3.50 -15.54 1.96
N LYS A 250 3.29 -16.85 2.21
CA LYS A 250 4.37 -17.80 2.54
C LYS A 250 5.24 -18.20 1.33
N ASP A 251 4.67 -18.21 0.12
CA ASP A 251 5.35 -18.62 -1.12
C ASP A 251 5.39 -17.46 -2.14
N LEU A 252 6.22 -16.45 -1.88
CA LEU A 252 6.20 -15.18 -2.65
C LEU A 252 6.79 -15.25 -4.06
N PHE A 253 7.70 -16.21 -4.32
CA PHE A 253 8.53 -16.23 -5.53
C PHE A 253 8.28 -17.43 -6.44
N SER A 254 7.13 -18.07 -6.29
CA SER A 254 6.68 -19.12 -7.20
C SER A 254 5.18 -19.04 -7.39
N THR A 255 4.71 -19.36 -8.59
CA THR A 255 3.28 -19.58 -8.82
C THR A 255 3.03 -21.07 -8.84
N LYS A 256 2.14 -21.54 -7.98
CA LYS A 256 1.68 -22.93 -8.02
C LYS A 256 0.97 -23.18 -9.35
N THR A 257 1.41 -24.18 -10.10
CA THR A 257 0.81 -24.56 -11.38
C THR A 257 0.40 -26.03 -11.42
N TYR A 258 -0.61 -26.33 -12.24
CA TYR A 258 -1.01 -27.68 -12.63
C TYR A 258 -0.89 -27.78 -14.15
N MET A 259 0.05 -28.59 -14.66
CA MET A 259 0.32 -28.68 -16.11
C MET A 259 0.55 -27.30 -16.76
N SER A 260 1.39 -26.47 -16.13
CA SER A 260 1.73 -25.10 -16.58
C SER A 260 0.54 -24.13 -16.66
N ILE A 261 -0.54 -24.41 -15.91
CA ILE A 261 -1.69 -23.53 -15.67
C ILE A 261 -1.64 -23.09 -14.21
N PRO A 262 -1.83 -21.81 -13.87
CA PRO A 262 -1.77 -21.37 -12.48
C PRO A 262 -2.94 -21.96 -11.69
N ALA A 263 -2.68 -22.32 -10.44
CA ALA A 263 -3.69 -22.88 -9.54
C ALA A 263 -4.80 -21.85 -9.24
N GLU A 264 -4.40 -20.58 -9.08
CA GLU A 264 -5.28 -19.43 -8.90
C GLU A 264 -5.32 -18.61 -10.18
N MET A 265 -6.52 -18.26 -10.65
CA MET A 265 -6.68 -17.41 -11.82
C MET A 265 -6.55 -15.94 -11.42
N PRO A 266 -5.93 -15.08 -12.27
CA PRO A 266 -5.95 -13.63 -12.08
C PRO A 266 -7.34 -13.09 -11.69
N LEU A 267 -7.36 -12.05 -10.86
CA LEU A 267 -8.59 -11.52 -10.29
C LEU A 267 -9.61 -11.18 -11.40
N GLY A 268 -10.84 -11.70 -11.26
CA GLY A 268 -11.92 -11.46 -12.22
C GLY A 268 -11.84 -12.25 -13.53
N VAL A 269 -10.85 -13.15 -13.71
CA VAL A 269 -10.69 -13.94 -14.95
C VAL A 269 -11.25 -15.36 -14.80
N PRO A 270 -12.27 -15.75 -15.60
CA PRO A 270 -12.81 -17.12 -15.55
C PRO A 270 -11.80 -18.16 -16.01
N LYS A 271 -11.70 -19.27 -15.26
CA LYS A 271 -10.75 -20.37 -15.54
C LYS A 271 -10.87 -20.92 -16.97
N ARG A 272 -12.08 -21.15 -17.47
CA ARG A 272 -12.29 -21.71 -18.83
C ARG A 272 -11.76 -20.78 -19.92
N SER A 273 -12.09 -19.50 -19.85
CA SER A 273 -11.63 -18.49 -20.82
C SER A 273 -10.11 -18.33 -20.76
N TYR A 274 -9.53 -18.36 -19.55
CA TYR A 274 -8.09 -18.32 -19.36
C TYR A 274 -7.38 -19.49 -20.05
N LEU A 275 -7.90 -20.72 -19.88
CA LEU A 275 -7.32 -21.92 -20.49
C LEU A 275 -7.34 -21.85 -22.01
N ALA A 276 -8.45 -21.42 -22.61
CA ALA A 276 -8.57 -21.27 -24.05
C ALA A 276 -7.54 -20.27 -24.60
N LEU A 277 -7.43 -19.10 -23.97
CA LEU A 277 -6.46 -18.07 -24.35
C LEU A 277 -5.01 -18.52 -24.14
N ALA A 278 -4.72 -19.19 -23.02
CA ALA A 278 -3.38 -19.68 -22.73
C ALA A 278 -2.95 -20.78 -23.71
N GLY A 279 -3.87 -21.67 -24.11
CA GLY A 279 -3.61 -22.69 -25.12
C GLY A 279 -3.28 -22.08 -26.47
N ALA A 280 -4.08 -21.11 -26.93
CA ALA A 280 -3.80 -20.38 -28.15
C ALA A 280 -2.47 -19.61 -28.07
N ALA A 281 -2.20 -18.89 -26.98
CA ALA A 281 -0.97 -18.13 -26.83
C ALA A 281 0.30 -19.01 -26.93
N LYS A 282 0.28 -20.20 -26.31
CA LYS A 282 1.41 -21.13 -26.33
C LYS A 282 1.68 -21.76 -27.71
N SER A 283 0.76 -21.65 -28.67
CA SER A 283 1.00 -22.15 -30.03
C SER A 283 1.77 -21.16 -30.91
N PHE A 284 2.00 -19.93 -30.44
CA PHE A 284 2.75 -18.91 -31.17
C PHE A 284 4.19 -18.84 -30.67
N HIS A 285 5.11 -18.64 -31.61
CA HIS A 285 6.51 -18.32 -31.35
C HIS A 285 6.82 -16.93 -31.90
N ILE A 286 7.05 -15.99 -30.99
CA ILE A 286 7.23 -14.58 -31.33
C ILE A 286 8.67 -14.18 -31.00
N LYS A 287 9.54 -14.23 -32.01
CA LYS A 287 11.00 -14.03 -31.86
C LYS A 287 11.39 -12.77 -31.07
N ARG A 288 10.68 -11.65 -31.26
CA ARG A 288 10.95 -10.39 -30.53
C ARG A 288 10.66 -10.44 -29.03
N LEU A 289 9.89 -11.43 -28.57
CA LEU A 289 9.59 -11.65 -27.16
C LEU A 289 10.48 -12.74 -26.54
N GLU A 290 10.96 -13.68 -27.36
CA GLU A 290 11.78 -14.82 -26.91
C GLU A 290 13.28 -14.49 -26.86
N GLY A 291 13.74 -13.47 -27.61
CA GLY A 291 15.12 -13.01 -27.60
C GLY A 291 15.44 -12.00 -26.49
N LYS A 292 16.74 -11.72 -26.29
CA LYS A 292 17.19 -10.62 -25.44
C LYS A 292 16.85 -9.27 -26.09
N LEU A 293 16.46 -8.28 -25.27
CA LEU A 293 16.23 -6.91 -25.74
C LEU A 293 17.54 -6.17 -25.98
N ILE A 294 18.56 -6.45 -25.17
CA ILE A 294 19.91 -5.91 -25.31
C ILE A 294 20.83 -7.11 -25.52
N ASP A 295 21.40 -7.20 -26.73
CA ASP A 295 22.42 -8.18 -27.06
C ASP A 295 23.78 -7.52 -26.89
N ASP A 296 24.44 -7.77 -25.75
CA ASP A 296 25.77 -7.21 -25.44
C ASP A 296 26.87 -7.78 -26.36
N ASN A 297 26.55 -8.77 -27.21
CA ASN A 297 27.48 -9.41 -28.14
C ASN A 297 27.18 -9.10 -29.63
N ALA A 298 26.20 -8.23 -29.92
CA ALA A 298 25.83 -7.83 -31.28
C ALA A 298 26.63 -6.62 -31.79
#